data_AF-A0A538U5G3-F1
#
_entry.id   AF-A0A538U5G3-F1
#
_cell.length_a   1.000
_cell.length_b   1.000
_cell.length_c   1.000
_cell.angle_alpha   90.00
_cell.angle_beta   90.00
_cell.angle_gamma   90.00
#
_symmetry.space_group_name_H-M   'P 1'
#
loop_
_entity.id
_entity.type
_entity.pdbx_description
1 polymer ?
#
loop_
_entity_poly.entity_id
_entity_poly.type
_entity_poly.pdbx_seq_one_letter_code
_entity_poly.pdbx_strand_id
1 'polypeptide(L)'
;MRAGWIGIAFLASGCLFRDAPAPRFFRPESAALDAPSVAPSVVTGVPLRLRPVQGTPLLRERIVWRASAVEYGLYEQRRWSDLPASYVERALESALRATPGVRLADRPGAAVLRVEVVAFEEVQAPARVAAVSLAVKLIDIERFRLIDRTFSAEAPIANETPAATATAMGKALDDAVTAVAVAVGERLQAR
;
A
#
# COMPACT_ATOMS: atom_id res chain seq x y z
N MET A 1 3.07 -42.04 -70.01
CA MET A 1 3.62 -41.88 -68.65
C MET A 1 4.37 -40.56 -68.57
N ARG A 2 3.79 -39.51 -68.00
CA ARG A 2 4.49 -38.36 -67.39
C ARG A 2 3.52 -37.70 -66.39
N ALA A 3 3.83 -37.88 -65.11
CA ALA A 3 3.08 -37.34 -63.97
C ALA A 3 3.39 -35.85 -63.81
N GLY A 4 2.36 -35.02 -63.64
CA GLY A 4 2.49 -33.59 -63.31
C GLY A 4 2.13 -33.36 -61.85
N TRP A 5 3.09 -32.87 -61.09
CA TRP A 5 3.03 -32.61 -59.64
C TRP A 5 1.94 -31.62 -59.23
N ILE A 6 1.21 -31.96 -58.16
CA ILE A 6 0.36 -31.05 -57.37
C ILE A 6 1.28 -30.27 -56.43
N GLY A 7 1.39 -28.96 -56.64
CA GLY A 7 2.08 -28.05 -55.72
C GLY A 7 1.20 -27.76 -54.50
N ILE A 8 1.58 -28.28 -53.34
CA ILE A 8 0.98 -27.96 -52.04
C ILE A 8 1.57 -26.63 -51.56
N ALA A 9 0.75 -25.58 -51.52
CA ALA A 9 1.10 -24.31 -50.89
C ALA A 9 0.96 -24.45 -49.36
N PHE A 10 2.08 -24.55 -48.66
CA PHE A 10 2.14 -24.53 -47.20
C PHE A 10 1.76 -23.14 -46.67
N LEU A 11 0.61 -23.06 -45.99
CA LEU A 11 0.21 -21.93 -45.16
C LEU A 11 1.14 -21.86 -43.93
N ALA A 12 2.15 -21.00 -43.98
CA ALA A 12 2.96 -20.65 -42.82
C ALA A 12 2.24 -19.60 -41.96
N SER A 13 1.20 -20.01 -41.23
CA SER A 13 0.69 -19.24 -40.09
C SER A 13 1.67 -19.40 -38.92
N GLY A 14 2.76 -18.65 -38.96
CA GLY A 14 3.67 -18.54 -37.82
C GLY A 14 2.99 -17.81 -36.67
N CYS A 15 2.68 -18.50 -35.59
CA CYS A 15 2.32 -17.89 -34.32
C CYS A 15 3.48 -17.02 -33.84
N LEU A 16 3.39 -15.71 -34.01
CA LEU A 16 4.23 -14.75 -33.32
C LEU A 16 3.86 -14.78 -31.82
N PHE A 17 4.37 -15.79 -31.10
CA PHE A 17 4.44 -15.77 -29.64
C PHE A 17 5.43 -14.67 -29.28
N ARG A 18 4.91 -13.48 -28.96
CA ARG A 18 5.72 -12.36 -28.49
C ARG A 18 5.98 -12.60 -27.01
N ASP A 19 7.20 -13.00 -26.65
CA ASP A 19 7.63 -13.11 -25.26
C ASP A 19 7.50 -11.74 -24.60
N ALA A 20 6.49 -11.58 -23.75
CA ALA A 20 6.39 -10.40 -22.90
C ALA A 20 7.51 -10.47 -21.85
N PRO A 21 8.20 -9.35 -21.56
CA PRO A 21 9.22 -9.35 -20.52
C PRO A 21 8.60 -9.79 -19.18
N ALA A 22 9.40 -10.45 -18.34
CA ALA A 22 8.96 -10.84 -17.00
C ALA A 22 8.70 -9.60 -16.13
N PRO A 23 7.68 -9.63 -15.25
CA PRO A 23 7.39 -8.50 -14.38
C PRO A 23 8.52 -8.28 -13.37
N ARG A 24 8.78 -7.01 -13.07
CA ARG A 24 9.74 -6.60 -12.04
C ARG A 24 9.01 -6.29 -10.74
N PHE A 25 9.54 -6.78 -9.64
CA PHE A 25 8.99 -6.60 -8.30
C PHE A 25 9.71 -5.49 -7.54
N PHE A 26 8.95 -4.67 -6.83
CA PHE A 26 9.39 -3.51 -6.08
C PHE A 26 8.82 -3.57 -4.67
N ARG A 27 9.54 -3.00 -3.71
CA ARG A 27 9.07 -2.79 -2.34
C ARG A 27 9.19 -1.29 -2.04
N PRO A 28 8.23 -0.65 -1.37
CA PRO A 28 8.38 0.72 -0.89
C PRO A 28 9.59 0.83 0.04
N GLU A 29 10.44 1.83 -0.18
CA GLU A 29 11.60 2.11 0.67
C GLU A 29 11.13 2.90 1.91
N SER A 30 10.71 2.18 2.95
CA SER A 30 10.04 2.75 4.13
C SER A 30 10.81 2.39 5.39
N ALA A 31 11.13 3.41 6.18
CA ALA A 31 11.79 3.23 7.46
C ALA A 31 10.91 2.45 8.44
N ALA A 32 9.58 2.64 8.38
CA ALA A 32 8.64 1.89 9.21
C ALA A 32 8.62 0.39 8.89
N LEU A 33 8.81 0.01 7.62
CA LEU A 33 8.90 -1.38 7.18
C LEU A 33 10.23 -2.06 7.54
N ASP A 34 11.29 -1.27 7.65
CA ASP A 34 12.66 -1.74 7.92
C ASP A 34 13.02 -1.65 9.41
N ALA A 35 12.19 -0.99 10.22
CA ALA A 35 12.34 -0.92 11.66
C ALA A 35 12.40 -2.34 12.26
N PRO A 36 13.36 -2.62 13.15
CA PRO A 36 13.47 -3.92 13.79
C PRO A 36 12.19 -4.21 14.58
N SER A 37 11.76 -5.48 14.56
CA SER A 37 10.65 -5.94 15.40
C SER A 37 11.06 -5.86 16.87
N VAL A 38 10.83 -4.73 17.51
CA VAL A 38 11.04 -4.57 18.95
C VAL A 38 9.99 -5.40 19.68
N ALA A 39 10.43 -6.27 20.59
CA ALA A 39 9.52 -6.99 21.48
C ALA A 39 8.61 -5.99 22.21
N PRO A 40 7.33 -6.31 22.45
CA PRO A 40 6.39 -5.39 23.09
C PRO A 40 6.96 -4.94 24.44
N SER A 41 7.45 -3.71 24.49
CA SER A 41 8.02 -3.11 25.68
C SER A 41 6.98 -2.22 26.33
N VAL A 42 6.79 -2.49 27.63
CA VAL A 42 5.91 -1.86 28.62
C VAL A 42 4.43 -2.28 28.60
N VAL A 43 4.02 -2.87 29.73
CA VAL A 43 2.63 -3.23 30.09
C VAL A 43 1.75 -1.97 30.27
N THR A 44 2.29 -0.76 30.10
CA THR A 44 1.56 0.50 30.30
C THR A 44 1.03 1.02 28.96
N GLY A 45 -0.16 1.61 28.97
CA GLY A 45 -0.80 2.19 27.78
C GLY A 45 -2.22 1.67 27.54
N VAL A 46 -2.98 2.46 26.78
CA VAL A 46 -4.35 2.14 26.40
C VAL A 46 -4.32 0.98 25.40
N PRO A 47 -5.03 -0.14 25.66
CA PRO A 47 -5.09 -1.26 24.76
C PRO A 47 -5.72 -0.87 23.42
N LEU A 48 -4.98 -1.11 22.33
CA LEU A 48 -5.43 -0.89 20.96
C LEU A 48 -5.36 -2.19 20.17
N ARG A 49 -6.45 -2.56 19.52
CA ARG A 49 -6.50 -3.65 18.55
C ARG A 49 -6.52 -3.09 17.14
N LEU A 50 -5.43 -3.28 16.41
CA LEU A 50 -5.40 -3.09 14.96
C LEU A 50 -6.12 -4.27 14.30
N ARG A 51 -7.13 -3.99 13.48
CA ARG A 51 -7.76 -4.99 12.62
C ARG A 51 -6.95 -5.15 11.34
N PRO A 52 -7.06 -6.31 10.66
CA PRO A 52 -6.41 -6.50 9.38
C PRO A 52 -6.71 -5.35 8.43
N VAL A 53 -5.66 -4.72 7.91
CA VAL A 53 -5.79 -3.59 6.99
C VAL A 53 -6.40 -4.10 5.69
N GLN A 54 -7.41 -3.39 5.21
CA GLN A 54 -8.07 -3.70 3.94
C GLN A 54 -7.50 -2.82 2.84
N GLY A 55 -7.55 -3.28 1.60
CA GLY A 55 -7.24 -2.47 0.43
C GLY A 55 -8.41 -2.49 -0.54
N THR A 56 -8.61 -1.37 -1.26
CA THR A 56 -9.54 -1.34 -2.38
C THR A 56 -9.18 -2.44 -3.39
N PRO A 57 -10.14 -3.13 -4.05
CA PRO A 57 -9.85 -4.27 -4.93
C PRO A 57 -8.89 -4.01 -6.10
N LEU A 58 -8.72 -2.75 -6.50
CA LEU A 58 -7.76 -2.30 -7.51
C LEU A 58 -6.30 -2.37 -7.00
N LEU A 59 -6.09 -2.12 -5.70
CA LEU A 59 -4.78 -2.04 -5.05
C LEU A 59 -4.24 -3.43 -4.72
N ARG A 60 -3.84 -4.16 -5.77
CA ARG A 60 -3.20 -5.48 -5.65
C ARG A 60 -1.70 -5.36 -5.87
N GLU A 61 -1.10 -6.42 -6.39
CA GLU A 61 0.32 -6.47 -6.73
C GLU A 61 0.72 -5.51 -7.85
N ARG A 62 -0.17 -5.11 -8.77
CA ARG A 62 0.22 -4.21 -9.87
C ARG A 62 0.30 -2.77 -9.37
N ILE A 63 1.34 -2.05 -9.77
CA ILE A 63 1.49 -0.64 -9.41
C ILE A 63 0.45 0.18 -10.17
N VAL A 64 -0.39 0.89 -9.43
CA VAL A 64 -1.44 1.77 -9.95
C VAL A 64 -0.84 3.14 -10.27
N TRP A 65 -1.27 3.72 -11.38
CA TRP A 65 -1.08 5.13 -11.66
C TRP A 65 -2.43 5.81 -11.90
N ARG A 66 -2.47 7.11 -11.66
CA ARG A 66 -3.64 7.96 -11.83
C ARG A 66 -3.25 9.22 -12.59
N ALA A 67 -3.87 9.43 -13.75
CA ALA A 67 -3.64 10.62 -14.60
C ALA A 67 -4.62 11.75 -14.28
N SER A 68 -5.81 11.44 -13.79
CA SER A 68 -6.85 12.41 -13.39
C SER A 68 -7.69 11.88 -12.23
N ALA A 69 -8.72 12.59 -11.79
CA ALA A 69 -9.62 12.07 -10.74
C ALA A 69 -10.42 10.83 -11.18
N VAL A 70 -10.48 10.53 -12.48
CA VAL A 70 -11.32 9.48 -13.07
C VAL A 70 -10.54 8.47 -13.90
N GLU A 71 -9.27 8.74 -14.20
CA GLU A 71 -8.44 7.90 -15.06
C GLU A 71 -7.36 7.22 -14.25
N TYR A 72 -7.47 5.90 -14.17
CA TYR A 72 -6.56 5.01 -13.49
C TYR A 72 -6.02 3.98 -14.47
N GLY A 73 -4.78 3.57 -14.28
CA GLY A 73 -4.23 2.43 -14.99
C GLY A 73 -3.25 1.65 -14.14
N LEU A 74 -2.77 0.56 -14.72
CA LEU A 74 -1.87 -0.39 -14.08
C LEU A 74 -0.60 -0.49 -14.92
N TYR A 75 0.55 -0.50 -14.26
CA TYR A 75 1.79 -0.87 -14.92
C TYR A 75 1.86 -2.39 -15.06
N GLU A 76 1.71 -2.91 -16.27
CA GLU A 76 1.70 -4.36 -16.54
C GLU A 76 2.98 -5.08 -16.09
N GLN A 77 4.12 -4.40 -16.22
CA GLN A 77 5.45 -4.95 -15.97
C GLN A 77 6.07 -4.54 -14.64
N ARG A 78 5.32 -3.82 -13.79
CA ARG A 78 5.80 -3.36 -12.49
C ARG A 78 4.84 -3.81 -11.41
N ARG A 79 5.37 -4.54 -10.43
CA ARG A 79 4.60 -5.11 -9.35
C ARG A 79 5.19 -4.74 -8.00
N TRP A 80 4.35 -4.56 -7.01
CA TRP A 80 4.72 -4.65 -5.61
C TRP A 80 5.07 -6.10 -5.27
N SER A 81 6.03 -6.30 -4.37
CA SER A 81 6.42 -7.62 -3.88
C SER A 81 5.44 -8.21 -2.87
N ASP A 82 4.52 -7.39 -2.35
CA ASP A 82 3.43 -7.73 -1.46
C ASP A 82 2.24 -6.80 -1.75
N LEU A 83 1.08 -7.03 -1.16
CA LEU A 83 -0.07 -6.16 -1.28
C LEU A 83 0.17 -4.83 -0.56
N PRO A 84 -0.29 -3.69 -1.11
CA PRO A 84 -0.25 -2.40 -0.44
C PRO A 84 -0.82 -2.43 1.00
N ALA A 85 -1.90 -3.17 1.23
CA ALA A 85 -2.48 -3.34 2.55
C ALA A 85 -1.52 -4.01 3.55
N SER A 86 -0.75 -5.01 3.12
CA SER A 86 0.26 -5.68 3.94
C SER A 86 1.38 -4.73 4.36
N TYR A 87 1.82 -3.84 3.46
CA TYR A 87 2.82 -2.82 3.79
C TYR A 87 2.29 -1.83 4.82
N VAL A 88 1.06 -1.34 4.61
CA VAL A 88 0.43 -0.39 5.55
C VAL A 88 0.22 -1.02 6.92
N GLU A 89 -0.21 -2.28 7.00
CA GLU A 89 -0.37 -3.00 8.26
C GLU A 89 0.93 -3.07 9.04
N ARG A 90 2.01 -3.56 8.41
CA ARG A 90 3.32 -3.67 9.05
C ARG A 90 3.87 -2.32 9.51
N ALA A 91 3.72 -1.29 8.66
CA ALA A 91 4.18 0.06 8.98
C ALA A 91 3.37 0.65 10.16
N LEU A 92 2.04 0.47 10.18
CA LEU A 92 1.19 0.89 11.29
C LEU A 92 1.53 0.16 12.58
N GLU A 93 1.76 -1.15 12.55
CA GLU A 93 2.18 -1.88 13.74
C GLU A 93 3.47 -1.32 14.33
N SER A 94 4.46 -1.05 13.48
CA SER A 94 5.73 -0.46 13.88
C SER A 94 5.53 0.91 14.52
N ALA A 95 4.82 1.82 13.85
CA ALA A 95 4.58 3.17 14.34
C ALA A 95 3.71 3.21 15.61
N LEU A 96 2.69 2.35 15.72
CA LEU A 96 1.82 2.28 16.90
C LEU A 96 2.55 1.69 18.11
N ARG A 97 3.45 0.71 17.92
CA ARG A 97 4.33 0.23 19.01
C ARG A 97 5.29 1.31 19.50
N ALA A 98 5.75 2.19 18.61
CA ALA A 98 6.60 3.32 18.96
C ALA A 98 5.83 4.50 19.58
N THR A 99 4.49 4.50 19.52
CA THR A 99 3.66 5.60 20.02
C THR A 99 3.50 5.52 21.55
N PRO A 100 3.93 6.54 22.32
CA PRO A 100 3.79 6.53 23.77
C PRO A 100 2.33 6.38 24.21
N GLY A 101 2.10 5.60 25.26
CA GLY A 101 0.76 5.41 25.84
C GLY A 101 -0.20 4.56 24.99
N VAL A 102 0.22 4.06 23.83
CA VAL A 102 -0.53 3.10 23.01
C VAL A 102 0.07 1.72 23.22
N ARG A 103 -0.78 0.70 23.43
CA ARG A 103 -0.34 -0.68 23.58
C ARG A 103 -1.14 -1.58 22.66
N LEU A 104 -0.49 -2.11 21.62
CA LEU A 104 -1.12 -3.11 20.75
C LEU A 104 -1.47 -4.36 21.55
N ALA A 105 -2.74 -4.76 21.52
CA ALA A 105 -3.25 -5.93 22.24
C ALA A 105 -4.51 -6.48 21.55
N ASP A 106 -4.51 -7.78 21.23
CA ASP A 106 -5.71 -8.48 20.78
C ASP A 106 -6.50 -9.02 21.98
N ARG A 107 -7.27 -8.13 22.62
CA ARG A 107 -8.12 -8.49 23.76
C ARG A 107 -9.50 -7.83 23.68
N PRO A 108 -10.54 -8.44 24.28
CA PRO A 108 -11.82 -7.78 24.46
C PRO A 108 -11.69 -6.44 25.20
N GLY A 109 -12.51 -5.46 24.83
CA GLY A 109 -12.53 -4.12 25.43
C GLY A 109 -11.36 -3.20 25.04
N ALA A 110 -10.45 -3.63 24.14
CA ALA A 110 -9.47 -2.74 23.53
C ALA A 110 -10.17 -1.77 22.54
N ALA A 111 -9.66 -0.54 22.44
CA ALA A 111 -10.05 0.35 21.35
C ALA A 111 -9.70 -0.31 20.01
N VAL A 112 -10.56 -0.16 19.01
CA VAL A 112 -10.43 -0.85 17.73
C VAL A 112 -10.05 0.15 16.64
N LEU A 113 -8.89 -0.08 16.02
CA LEU A 113 -8.44 0.66 14.84
C LEU A 113 -8.74 -0.15 13.59
N ARG A 114 -9.51 0.44 12.67
CA ARG A 114 -9.76 -0.09 11.32
C ARG A 114 -9.13 0.86 10.32
N VAL A 115 -8.40 0.29 9.37
CA VAL A 115 -7.75 1.04 8.29
C VAL A 115 -8.06 0.39 6.96
N GLU A 116 -8.40 1.21 5.99
CA GLU A 116 -8.55 0.83 4.59
C GLU A 116 -7.61 1.69 3.73
N VAL A 117 -6.80 1.04 2.89
CA VAL A 117 -5.97 1.69 1.88
C VAL A 117 -6.87 2.04 0.70
N VAL A 118 -7.10 3.35 0.53
CA VAL A 118 -7.94 3.89 -0.55
C VAL A 118 -7.13 4.46 -1.71
N ALA A 119 -5.86 4.83 -1.47
CA ALA A 119 -4.90 5.16 -2.51
C ALA A 119 -3.51 4.62 -2.16
N PHE A 120 -2.85 4.03 -3.15
CA PHE A 120 -1.45 3.59 -3.10
C PHE A 120 -0.91 3.60 -4.53
N GLU A 121 -0.69 4.79 -5.05
CA GLU A 121 -0.60 5.03 -6.49
C GLU A 121 0.39 6.13 -6.86
N GLU A 122 0.88 6.08 -8.08
CA GLU A 122 1.56 7.21 -8.70
C GLU A 122 0.52 8.17 -9.30
N VAL A 123 0.51 9.42 -8.87
CA VAL A 123 -0.29 10.48 -9.50
C VAL A 123 0.61 11.18 -10.51
N GLN A 124 0.18 11.28 -11.76
CA GLN A 124 1.02 11.79 -12.86
C GLN A 124 0.87 13.30 -13.10
N ALA A 125 -0.28 13.88 -12.74
CA ALA A 125 -0.60 15.28 -12.99
C ALA A 125 -1.31 15.92 -11.76
N PRO A 126 -1.10 17.23 -11.50
CA PRO A 126 -0.24 18.16 -12.25
C PRO A 126 1.26 18.00 -11.97
N ALA A 127 1.61 17.29 -10.89
CA ALA A 127 2.97 16.94 -10.55
C ALA A 127 3.05 15.43 -10.29
N ARG A 128 4.19 14.83 -10.64
CA ARG A 128 4.40 13.40 -10.48
C ARG A 128 4.75 13.07 -9.02
N VAL A 129 3.81 12.48 -8.30
CA VAL A 129 3.94 12.17 -6.87
C VAL A 129 3.52 10.73 -6.59
N ALA A 130 4.10 10.12 -5.56
CA ALA A 130 3.56 8.92 -4.95
C ALA A 130 2.56 9.33 -3.88
N ALA A 131 1.34 8.79 -3.92
CA ALA A 131 0.26 9.13 -3.02
C ALA A 131 -0.20 7.90 -2.22
N VAL A 132 -0.29 8.06 -0.90
CA VAL A 132 -0.86 7.08 0.03
C VAL A 132 -2.01 7.73 0.77
N SER A 133 -3.19 7.10 0.73
CA SER A 133 -4.37 7.54 1.47
C SER A 133 -5.00 6.41 2.25
N LEU A 134 -5.23 6.66 3.53
CA LEU A 134 -5.71 5.70 4.52
C LEU A 134 -7.03 6.21 5.12
N ALA A 135 -8.13 5.50 4.86
CA ALA A 135 -9.39 5.75 5.55
C ALA A 135 -9.33 5.08 6.92
N VAL A 136 -9.48 5.86 7.99
CA VAL A 136 -9.22 5.42 9.36
C VAL A 136 -10.43 5.60 10.24
N LYS A 137 -10.79 4.53 10.96
CA LYS A 137 -11.82 4.54 12.00
C LYS A 137 -11.24 4.03 13.31
N LEU A 138 -11.27 4.87 14.35
CA LEU A 138 -10.91 4.49 15.72
C LEU A 138 -12.17 4.49 16.58
N ILE A 139 -12.47 3.35 17.17
CA ILE A 139 -13.68 3.12 17.96
C ILE A 139 -13.26 2.71 19.37
N ASP A 140 -13.79 3.39 20.38
CA ASP A 140 -13.69 3.01 21.78
C ASP A 140 -15.08 2.67 22.29
N ILE A 141 -15.20 1.63 23.12
CA ILE A 141 -16.49 1.16 23.65
C ILE A 141 -17.20 2.21 24.52
N GLU A 142 -16.45 3.12 25.17
CA GLU A 142 -16.99 4.16 26.03
C GLU A 142 -17.37 5.43 25.27
N ARG A 143 -16.66 5.75 24.17
CA ARG A 143 -16.81 7.02 23.43
C ARG A 143 -17.39 6.88 22.01
N PHE A 144 -17.75 5.66 21.61
CA PHE A 144 -18.39 5.26 20.34
C PHE A 144 -17.61 5.58 19.04
N ARG A 145 -16.87 6.69 18.92
CA ARG A 145 -16.02 7.01 17.76
C ARG A 145 -15.04 8.14 18.06
N LEU A 146 -13.75 7.84 17.99
CA LEU A 146 -12.66 8.81 18.25
C LEU A 146 -12.04 9.39 16.97
N ILE A 147 -12.02 8.60 15.88
CA ILE A 147 -11.52 9.02 14.56
C ILE A 147 -12.44 8.42 13.49
N ASP A 148 -12.81 9.22 12.48
CA ASP A 148 -13.48 8.79 11.26
C ASP A 148 -13.15 9.78 10.13
N ARG A 149 -11.97 9.60 9.53
CA ARG A 149 -11.45 10.47 8.45
C ARG A 149 -10.37 9.77 7.64
N THR A 150 -10.01 10.37 6.52
CA THR A 150 -8.87 9.93 5.69
C THR A 150 -7.60 10.70 6.06
N PHE A 151 -6.48 9.98 6.11
CA PHE A 151 -5.13 10.52 6.22
C PHE A 151 -4.43 10.31 4.89
N SER A 152 -3.86 11.38 4.33
CA SER A 152 -3.22 11.35 3.03
C SER A 152 -1.83 11.96 3.12
N ALA A 153 -0.87 11.35 2.42
CA ALA A 153 0.46 11.89 2.25
C ALA A 153 0.91 11.69 0.81
N GLU A 154 1.72 12.62 0.33
CA GLU A 154 2.30 12.61 -1.00
C GLU A 154 3.80 12.87 -0.92
N ALA A 155 4.55 12.26 -1.82
CA ALA A 155 5.97 12.50 -1.96
C ALA A 155 6.34 12.69 -3.44
N PRO A 156 7.15 13.69 -3.79
CA PRO A 156 7.57 13.92 -5.17
C PRO A 156 8.40 12.75 -5.70
N ILE A 157 8.15 12.36 -6.95
CA ILE A 157 8.94 11.33 -7.62
C ILE A 157 10.04 12.02 -8.44
N ALA A 158 11.29 11.84 -8.01
CA ALA A 158 12.43 12.60 -8.54
C ALA A 158 12.70 12.41 -10.04
N ASN A 159 12.43 11.22 -10.58
CA ASN A 159 12.66 10.89 -12.00
C ASN A 159 11.77 9.72 -12.45
N GLU A 160 11.76 9.44 -13.76
CA GLU A 160 10.90 8.43 -14.40
C GLU A 160 11.27 6.96 -14.11
N THR A 161 12.20 6.71 -13.19
CA THR A 161 12.59 5.34 -12.86
C THR A 161 11.57 4.69 -11.91
N PRO A 162 11.32 3.37 -12.06
CA PRO A 162 10.53 2.62 -11.10
C PRO A 162 11.09 2.66 -9.67
N ALA A 163 12.42 2.73 -9.53
CA ALA A 163 13.09 2.84 -8.24
C ALA A 163 12.73 4.15 -7.54
N ALA A 164 12.79 5.29 -8.23
CA ALA A 164 12.37 6.57 -7.66
C ALA A 164 10.89 6.58 -7.23
N THR A 165 10.04 5.83 -7.92
CA THR A 165 8.63 5.66 -7.55
C THR A 165 8.49 4.86 -6.25
N ALA A 166 9.25 3.77 -6.09
CA ALA A 166 9.27 2.97 -4.88
C ALA A 166 9.84 3.75 -3.67
N THR A 167 10.87 4.57 -3.87
CA THR A 167 11.42 5.46 -2.84
C THR A 167 10.40 6.50 -2.39
N ALA A 168 9.78 7.21 -3.34
CA ALA A 168 8.74 8.19 -3.01
C ALA A 168 7.53 7.53 -2.32
N MET A 169 7.11 6.35 -2.76
CA MET A 169 6.01 5.61 -2.15
C MET A 169 6.31 5.23 -0.69
N GLY A 170 7.55 4.84 -0.40
CA GLY A 170 7.98 4.55 0.96
C GLY A 170 7.93 5.79 1.87
N LYS A 171 8.35 6.95 1.37
CA LYS A 171 8.19 8.23 2.08
C LYS A 171 6.73 8.58 2.35
N ALA A 172 5.86 8.51 1.33
CA ALA A 172 4.44 8.79 1.49
C ALA A 172 3.77 7.82 2.47
N LEU A 173 4.17 6.55 2.46
CA LEU A 173 3.73 5.55 3.43
C LEU A 173 4.13 5.94 4.86
N ASP A 174 5.40 6.26 5.10
CA ASP A 174 5.91 6.64 6.41
C ASP A 174 5.18 7.88 6.95
N ASP A 175 5.00 8.90 6.12
CA ASP A 175 4.32 10.16 6.47
C ASP A 175 2.84 9.90 6.83
N ALA A 176 2.11 9.12 6.02
CA ALA A 176 0.71 8.78 6.28
C ALA A 176 0.54 7.96 7.57
N VAL A 177 1.39 6.95 7.76
CA VAL A 177 1.37 6.08 8.95
C VAL A 177 1.71 6.86 10.21
N THR A 178 2.69 7.76 10.15
CA THR A 178 3.06 8.66 11.25
C THR A 178 1.89 9.54 11.65
N ALA A 179 1.20 10.14 10.68
CA ALA A 179 0.04 10.98 10.94
C ALA A 179 -1.10 10.20 11.62
N VAL A 180 -1.33 8.94 11.22
CA VAL A 180 -2.30 8.05 11.87
C VAL A 180 -1.88 7.73 13.30
N ALA A 181 -0.64 7.32 13.52
CA ALA A 181 -0.12 6.93 14.83
C ALA A 181 -0.20 8.08 15.85
N VAL A 182 0.19 9.29 15.44
CA VAL A 182 0.07 10.52 16.25
C VAL A 182 -1.39 10.77 16.63
N ALA A 183 -2.30 10.78 15.66
CA ALA A 183 -3.71 11.04 15.92
C ALA A 183 -4.35 9.98 16.83
N VAL A 184 -3.94 8.73 16.71
CA VAL A 184 -4.39 7.65 17.61
C VAL A 184 -3.87 7.88 19.03
N GLY A 185 -2.58 8.20 19.19
CA GLY A 185 -1.98 8.52 20.49
C GLY A 185 -2.70 9.66 21.20
N GLU A 186 -2.91 10.78 20.51
CA GLU A 186 -3.63 11.95 21.05
C GLU A 186 -5.04 11.59 21.52
N ARG A 187 -5.79 10.85 20.71
CA ARG A 187 -7.19 10.51 21.02
C ARG A 187 -7.34 9.51 22.15
N LEU A 188 -6.40 8.58 22.30
CA LEU A 188 -6.41 7.61 23.38
C LEU A 188 -5.89 8.19 24.70
N GLN A 189 -4.99 9.18 24.65
CA GLN A 189 -4.47 9.84 25.84
C GLN A 189 -5.37 10.96 26.38
N ALA A 190 -6.19 11.60 25.54
CA ALA A 190 -7.22 12.53 25.98
C ALA A 190 -8.40 11.84 26.72
N ARG A 191 -8.17 10.63 27.25
CA ARG A 191 -9.12 9.83 28.01
C ARG A 191 -9.28 10.39 29.42
#